data_AF-A0A917PML8-F1
#
_entry.id   AF-A0A917PML8-F1
#
_cell.length_a   1.000
_cell.length_b   1.000
_cell.length_c   1.000
_cell.angle_alpha   90.00
_cell.angle_beta   90.00
_cell.angle_gamma   90.00
#
_symmetry.space_group_name_H-M   'P 1'
#
loop_
_entity.id
_entity.type
_entity.pdbx_description
1 polymer ?
#
loop_
_entity_poly.entity_id
_entity_poly.type
_entity_poly.pdbx_seq_one_letter_code
_entity_poly.pdbx_strand_id
1 'polypeptide(L)'
;MKGTQKFLLASGISVIAIGLLYGIASKAVFGGIVGLSIQDNEMHIFRANMGLYCGLGALLIAGALNKEHIRFALLLETVFLGSLAAGRLVSFSVDGDFH
;
A
#
# COMPACT_ATOMS: atom_id res chain seq x y z
N MET A 1 -12.47 11.74 -18.64
CA MET A 1 -12.61 11.87 -17.16
C MET A 1 -13.30 10.69 -16.46
N LYS A 2 -14.19 9.90 -17.10
CA LYS A 2 -14.78 8.71 -16.44
C LYS A 2 -13.80 7.55 -16.19
N GLY A 3 -12.77 7.39 -17.03
CA GLY A 3 -11.78 6.32 -16.90
C GLY A 3 -10.91 6.47 -15.66
N THR A 4 -10.37 7.66 -15.42
CA THR A 4 -9.51 7.96 -14.28
C THR A 4 -10.21 7.76 -12.93
N GLN A 5 -11.49 8.10 -12.84
CA GLN A 5 -12.28 7.86 -11.65
C GLN A 5 -12.44 6.37 -11.33
N LYS A 6 -12.70 5.54 -12.35
CA LYS A 6 -12.78 4.08 -12.19
C LYS A 6 -11.42 3.49 -11.76
N PHE A 7 -10.34 4.01 -12.35
CA PHE A 7 -8.98 3.64 -11.99
C PHE A 7 -8.66 3.94 -10.52
N LEU A 8 -8.92 5.16 -10.05
CA LEU A 8 -8.71 5.55 -8.65
C LEU A 8 -9.55 4.72 -7.67
N LEU A 9 -10.79 4.38 -8.03
CA LEU A 9 -11.63 3.50 -7.21
C LEU A 9 -11.04 2.09 -7.12
N ALA A 10 -10.66 1.50 -8.26
CA ALA A 10 -10.03 0.20 -8.29
C ALA A 10 -8.71 0.20 -7.48
N SER A 11 -7.87 1.21 -7.68
CA SER A 11 -6.62 1.39 -6.95
C SER A 11 -6.83 1.53 -5.45
N GLY A 12 -7.75 2.41 -5.02
CA GLY A 12 -8.06 2.58 -3.61
C GLY A 12 -8.56 1.31 -2.93
N ILE A 13 -9.40 0.52 -3.61
CA ILE A 13 -9.84 -0.80 -3.12
C ILE A 13 -8.65 -1.76 -3.01
N SER A 14 -7.78 -1.81 -4.02
CA SER A 14 -6.58 -2.64 -4.00
C SER A 14 -5.64 -2.27 -2.85
N VAL A 15 -5.40 -0.97 -2.61
CA VAL A 15 -4.55 -0.49 -1.52
C VAL A 15 -5.13 -0.89 -0.15
N ILE A 16 -6.44 -0.78 0.04
CA ILE A 16 -7.12 -1.24 1.27
C ILE A 16 -6.95 -2.75 1.45
N ALA A 17 -7.17 -3.53 0.38
CA ALA A 17 -7.04 -4.98 0.43
C ALA A 17 -5.61 -5.41 0.81
N ILE A 18 -4.60 -4.76 0.23
CA ILE A 18 -3.18 -4.98 0.58
C ILE A 18 -2.92 -4.63 2.05
N GLY A 19 -3.42 -3.49 2.52
CA GLY A 19 -3.32 -3.10 3.93
C GLY A 19 -3.91 -4.14 4.88
N LEU A 20 -5.11 -4.62 4.60
CA LEU A 20 -5.79 -5.65 5.40
C LEU A 20 -5.02 -6.97 5.41
N LEU A 21 -4.48 -7.41 4.28
CA LEU A 21 -3.62 -8.59 4.21
C LEU A 21 -2.38 -8.44 5.08
N TYR A 22 -1.75 -7.25 5.07
CA TYR A 22 -0.61 -6.97 5.92
C TYR A 22 -0.93 -6.93 7.40
N GLY A 23 -2.11 -6.47 7.83
CA GLY A 23 -2.44 -6.35 9.26
C GLY A 23 -3.13 -7.56 9.89
N ILE A 24 -4.04 -8.21 9.16
CA ILE A 24 -4.88 -9.31 9.68
C ILE A 24 -4.21 -10.66 9.46
N ALA A 25 -3.62 -10.85 8.28
CA ALA A 25 -3.05 -12.12 7.85
C ALA A 25 -1.51 -12.10 7.83
N SER A 26 -0.86 -11.17 8.54
CA SER A 26 0.61 -10.98 8.50
C SER A 26 1.37 -12.29 8.69
N LYS A 27 1.00 -13.09 9.70
CA LYS A 27 1.65 -14.37 9.97
C LYS A 27 1.49 -15.39 8.84
N ALA A 28 0.31 -15.43 8.20
CA ALA A 28 0.05 -16.33 7.09
C ALA A 28 0.77 -15.88 5.81
N VAL A 29 0.79 -14.57 5.55
CA VAL A 29 1.45 -13.98 4.37
C VAL A 29 2.97 -14.11 4.49
N PHE A 30 3.57 -13.62 5.58
CA PHE A 30 5.02 -13.63 5.72
C PHE A 30 5.57 -15.01 6.10
N GLY A 31 4.87 -15.77 6.95
CA GLY A 31 5.28 -17.12 7.30
C GLY A 31 5.05 -18.13 6.18
N GLY A 32 3.96 -18.01 5.42
CA GLY A 32 3.62 -18.96 4.36
C GLY A 32 4.25 -18.66 3.00
N ILE A 33 4.37 -17.37 2.64
CA ILE A 33 4.81 -16.95 1.30
C ILE A 33 6.27 -16.48 1.30
N VAL A 34 6.70 -15.80 2.37
CA VAL A 34 8.03 -15.18 2.45
C VAL A 34 9.01 -16.03 3.29
N GLY A 35 8.53 -17.01 4.05
CA GLY A 35 9.35 -17.85 4.92
C GLY A 35 9.91 -17.13 6.15
N LEU A 36 9.36 -15.96 6.51
CA LEU A 36 9.80 -15.15 7.64
C LEU A 36 8.91 -15.40 8.86
N SER A 37 9.53 -15.76 9.99
CA SER A 37 8.83 -15.93 11.26
C SER A 37 8.65 -14.57 11.95
N ILE A 38 7.47 -13.98 11.82
CA ILE A 38 7.12 -12.73 12.50
C ILE A 38 6.85 -13.03 13.97
N GLN A 39 7.62 -12.38 14.86
CA GLN A 39 7.36 -12.41 16.30
C GLN A 39 6.13 -11.57 16.66
N ASP A 40 5.42 -11.95 17.74
CA ASP A 40 4.20 -11.24 18.16
C ASP A 40 4.43 -9.74 18.41
N ASN A 41 5.63 -9.36 18.85
CA ASN A 41 6.01 -7.98 19.11
C ASN A 41 6.05 -7.12 17.81
N GLU A 42 6.35 -7.73 16.67
CA GLU A 42 6.43 -7.05 15.37
C GLU A 42 5.04 -6.89 14.72
N MET A 43 4.04 -7.64 15.19
CA MET A 43 2.69 -7.62 14.64
C MET A 43 1.99 -6.26 14.84
N HIS A 44 2.38 -5.50 15.85
CA HIS A 44 1.90 -4.13 16.06
C HIS A 44 2.35 -3.18 14.94
N ILE A 45 3.56 -3.37 14.39
CA ILE A 45 4.08 -2.56 13.28
C ILE A 45 3.26 -2.83 12.01
N PHE A 46 2.98 -4.10 11.72
CA PHE A 46 2.15 -4.46 10.56
C PHE A 46 0.70 -3.98 10.69
N ARG A 47 0.12 -3.99 11.89
CA ARG A 47 -1.21 -3.40 12.15
C ARG A 47 -1.23 -1.87 12.00
N ALA A 48 -0.16 -1.19 12.39
CA ALA A 48 -0.02 0.25 12.14
C ALA A 48 0.05 0.55 10.63
N ASN A 49 0.83 -0.24 9.88
CA ASN A 49 0.90 -0.15 8.43
C ASN A 49 -0.45 -0.44 7.76
N MET A 50 -1.22 -1.43 8.23
CA MET A 50 -2.59 -1.66 7.76
C MET A 50 -3.44 -0.39 7.85
N GLY A 51 -3.41 0.31 8.99
CA GLY A 51 -4.14 1.56 9.18
C GLY A 51 -3.72 2.64 8.18
N LEU A 52 -2.42 2.77 7.92
CA LEU A 52 -1.87 3.70 6.94
C LEU A 52 -2.38 3.41 5.51
N TYR A 53 -2.31 2.15 5.07
CA TYR A 53 -2.79 1.74 3.74
C TYR A 53 -4.30 1.90 3.61
N CYS A 54 -5.08 1.53 4.63
CA CYS A 54 -6.53 1.73 4.64
C CYS A 54 -6.91 3.21 4.55
N GLY A 55 -6.24 4.08 5.32
CA GLY A 55 -6.47 5.53 5.25
C GLY A 55 -6.11 6.12 3.89
N LEU A 56 -5.01 5.66 3.28
CA LEU A 56 -4.61 6.08 1.94
C LEU A 56 -5.64 5.66 0.88
N GLY A 57 -6.06 4.39 0.89
CA GLY A 57 -7.07 3.92 -0.06
C GLY A 57 -8.42 4.61 0.13
N ALA A 58 -8.79 4.96 1.37
CA ALA A 58 -9.97 5.78 1.64
C ALA A 58 -9.84 7.20 1.03
N LEU A 59 -8.66 7.83 1.10
CA LEU A 59 -8.39 9.11 0.45
C LEU A 59 -8.46 9.01 -1.09
N LEU A 60 -7.97 7.92 -1.68
CA LEU A 60 -8.07 7.67 -3.13
C LEU A 60 -9.54 7.52 -3.57
N ILE A 61 -10.34 6.77 -2.81
CA ILE A 61 -11.78 6.61 -3.06
C ILE A 61 -12.49 7.96 -2.90
N ALA A 62 -12.22 8.71 -1.83
CA ALA A 62 -12.80 10.02 -1.60
C ALA A 62 -12.46 11.02 -2.72
N GLY A 63 -11.21 11.00 -3.19
CA GLY A 63 -10.76 11.80 -4.33
C GLY A 63 -11.36 11.35 -5.66
N ALA A 64 -11.68 10.06 -5.83
CA ALA A 64 -12.40 9.57 -7.01
C ALA A 64 -13.86 10.03 -7.05
N LEU A 65 -14.51 10.16 -5.88
CA LEU A 65 -15.90 10.60 -5.76
C LEU A 65 -16.06 12.12 -6.01
N ASN A 66 -15.01 12.90 -5.76
CA ASN A 66 -15.00 14.36 -5.97
C ASN A 66 -14.18 14.77 -7.19
N LYS A 67 -14.84 15.23 -8.27
CA LYS A 67 -14.17 15.62 -9.53
C LYS A 67 -13.07 16.68 -9.37
N GLU A 68 -13.22 17.58 -8.41
CA GLU A 68 -12.24 18.62 -8.10
C GLU A 68 -10.94 18.06 -7.50
N HIS A 69 -11.05 16.94 -6.78
CA HIS A 69 -9.94 16.32 -6.05
C HIS A 69 -9.25 15.18 -6.82
N ILE A 70 -9.73 14.83 -8.02
CA ILE A 70 -9.14 13.74 -8.84
C ILE A 70 -7.64 13.97 -9.10
N ARG A 71 -7.23 15.23 -9.35
CA ARG A 71 -5.82 15.57 -9.59
C ARG A 71 -4.97 15.32 -8.34
N PHE A 72 -5.48 15.69 -7.17
CA PHE A 72 -4.80 15.46 -5.90
C PHE A 72 -4.68 13.95 -5.60
N ALA A 73 -5.75 13.19 -5.85
CA ALA A 73 -5.75 11.75 -5.63
C ALA A 73 -4.76 11.01 -6.55
N LEU A 74 -4.66 11.42 -7.82
CA LEU A 74 -3.65 10.91 -8.75
C LEU A 74 -2.22 11.21 -8.29
N LEU A 75 -1.96 12.43 -7.82
CA LEU A 75 -0.65 12.82 -7.30
C LEU A 75 -0.30 11.98 -6.07
N LEU A 76 -1.25 11.82 -5.15
CA LEU A 76 -1.09 10.98 -3.96
C LEU A 76 -0.76 9.53 -4.33
N GLU A 77 -1.50 8.95 -5.28
CA GLU A 77 -1.26 7.61 -5.80
C GLU A 77 0.13 7.47 -6.43
N THR A 78 0.52 8.44 -7.26
CA THR A 78 1.82 8.45 -7.94
C THR A 78 2.96 8.55 -6.94
N VAL A 79 2.86 9.45 -5.96
CA VAL A 79 3.88 9.61 -4.91
C VAL A 79 3.94 8.36 -4.03
N PHE A 80 2.81 7.74 -3.72
CA PHE A 80 2.78 6.53 -2.91
C PHE A 80 3.43 5.32 -3.61
N LEU A 81 3.04 5.03 -4.85
CA LEU A 81 3.65 3.93 -5.60
C LEU A 81 5.11 4.25 -5.96
N GLY A 82 5.41 5.52 -6.26
CA GLY A 82 6.75 5.99 -6.54
C GLY A 82 7.68 5.85 -5.33
N SER A 83 7.21 6.14 -4.11
CA SER A 83 8.00 5.96 -2.89
C SER A 83 8.25 4.49 -2.58
N LEU A 84 7.29 3.60 -2.87
CA LEU A 84 7.49 2.15 -2.74
C LEU A 84 8.59 1.65 -3.69
N ALA A 85 8.54 2.06 -4.96
CA ALA A 85 9.56 1.73 -5.94
C ALA A 85 10.93 2.30 -5.56
N ALA A 86 10.98 3.56 -5.11
CA ALA A 86 12.20 4.20 -4.63
C ALA A 86 12.78 3.48 -3.41
N GLY A 87 11.96 3.09 -2.44
CA GLY A 87 12.39 2.31 -1.28
C GLY A 87 13.04 0.98 -1.69
N ARG A 88 12.49 0.31 -2.70
CA ARG A 88 13.10 -0.92 -3.26
C ARG A 88 14.44 -0.65 -3.94
N LEU A 89 14.57 0.43 -4.70
CA LEU A 89 15.86 0.82 -5.30
C LEU A 89 16.92 1.13 -4.23
N VAL A 90 16.53 1.76 -3.12
CA VAL A 90 17.42 1.98 -1.98
C VAL A 90 17.83 0.65 -1.35
N SER A 91 16.90 -0.26 -1.08
CA SER A 91 17.23 -1.60 -0.58
C SER A 91 18.22 -2.32 -1.51
N PHE A 92 18.00 -2.28 -2.83
CA PHE A 92 18.94 -2.89 -3.78
C PHE A 92 20.33 -2.25 -3.74
N SER A 93 20.40 -0.93 -3.56
CA SER A 93 21.67 -0.20 -3.54
C SER A 93 22.45 -0.41 -2.25
N VAL A 94 21.76 -0.66 -1.13
CA VAL A 94 22.37 -0.81 0.21
C VAL A 94 22.64 -2.27 0.53
N ASP A 95 21.69 -3.17 0.26
CA ASP A 95 21.78 -4.58 0.64
C ASP A 95 22.53 -5.42 -0.42
N GLY A 96 22.68 -4.92 -1.65
CA GLY A 96 23.54 -5.51 -2.70
C GLY A 96 23.07 -6.84 -3.29
N ASP A 97 22.13 -7.53 -2.66
CA ASP A 97 21.66 -8.86 -3.06
C ASP A 97 20.45 -8.78 -4.01
N PHE A 98 20.66 -9.25 -5.25
CA PHE A 98 19.59 -9.74 -6.12
C PHE A 98 19.24 -11.17 -5.68
N HIS A 99 18.32 -11.31 -4.73
CA HIS A 99 17.65 -12.58 -4.46
C HIS A 99 16.23 -12.56 -5.05
#